data_AF-A0A3M1EEA3-F1
#
_entry.id   AF-A0A3M1EEA3-F1
#
_cell.length_a   1.000
_cell.length_b   1.000
_cell.length_c   1.000
_cell.angle_alpha   90.00
_cell.angle_beta   90.00
_cell.angle_gamma   90.00
#
_symmetry.space_group_name_H-M   'P 1'
#
loop_
_entity.id
_entity.type
_entity.pdbx_description
1 polymer ?
#
loop_
_entity_poly.entity_id
_entity_poly.type
_entity_poly.pdbx_seq_one_letter_code
_entity_poly.pdbx_strand_id
1 'polypeptide(L)'
;MNNWKIRQKLMVSFGFLLALMVLFSSLNLLSLRRAQNAFQAAIDRGVTIERKAHEIDENLLRARRNEMDFFLRWHGEGFQAAHQHYILPAIVELTRMRQEIKSLKPLVAGDRRLEKMLEQLDENTATYETELRAVVDLLERRGFKDTGLEGEFRTAVHTVERSFQEEGGHEALQVTLLQLRRHEKDYLLRGEDTYVKQTIHTAQDLKRQITASDL
;
A
#
# COMPACT_ATOMS: atom_id res chain seq x y z
N MET A 1 -58.80 -9.78 65.54
CA MET A 1 -58.56 -8.58 64.71
C MET A 1 -57.61 -7.67 65.48
N ASN A 2 -56.41 -7.43 64.95
CA ASN A 2 -55.35 -6.71 65.66
C ASN A 2 -55.66 -5.20 65.66
N ASN A 3 -56.06 -4.62 66.80
CA ASN A 3 -56.42 -3.21 66.92
C ASN A 3 -55.18 -2.33 67.04
N TRP A 4 -54.48 -2.15 65.91
CA TRP A 4 -53.36 -1.23 65.83
C TRP A 4 -53.84 0.21 66.06
N LYS A 5 -53.15 0.94 66.96
CA LYS A 5 -53.39 2.37 67.15
C LYS A 5 -53.08 3.10 65.84
N ILE A 6 -53.87 4.13 65.50
CA ILE A 6 -53.74 4.91 64.25
C ILE A 6 -52.30 5.38 64.00
N ARG A 7 -51.58 5.78 65.05
CA ARG A 7 -50.15 6.16 65.01
C ARG A 7 -49.23 5.06 64.44
N GLN A 8 -49.46 3.80 64.78
CA GLN A 8 -48.64 2.68 64.33
C GLN A 8 -48.88 2.37 62.84
N LYS A 9 -50.13 2.47 62.37
CA LYS A 9 -50.46 2.32 60.95
C LYS A 9 -49.79 3.40 60.09
N LEU A 10 -49.85 4.66 60.54
CA LEU A 10 -49.17 5.79 59.90
C LEU A 10 -47.65 5.60 59.86
N MET A 11 -47.02 5.22 60.98
CA MET A 11 -45.57 4.98 61.03
C MET A 11 -45.11 3.87 60.07
N VAL A 12 -45.85 2.75 59.98
CA VAL A 12 -45.52 1.68 59.04
C VAL A 12 -45.70 2.13 57.59
N SER A 13 -46.79 2.81 57.27
CA SER A 13 -47.03 3.32 55.91
C SER A 13 -45.95 4.32 55.47
N PHE A 14 -45.55 5.23 56.36
CA PHE A 14 -44.52 6.22 56.10
C PHE A 14 -43.13 5.59 56.01
N GLY A 15 -42.81 4.63 56.89
CA GLY A 15 -41.56 3.87 56.83
C GLY A 15 -41.46 3.05 55.53
N PHE A 16 -42.56 2.45 55.08
CA PHE A 16 -42.62 1.74 53.81
C PHE A 16 -42.43 2.67 52.61
N LEU A 17 -43.08 3.85 52.60
CA LEU A 17 -42.87 4.87 51.56
C LEU A 17 -41.42 5.37 51.51
N LEU A 18 -40.81 5.63 52.66
CA LEU A 18 -39.39 6.01 52.74
C LEU A 18 -38.48 4.90 52.20
N ALA A 19 -38.73 3.63 52.57
CA ALA A 19 -37.98 2.50 52.06
C ALA A 19 -38.10 2.39 50.53
N LEU A 20 -39.29 2.59 49.97
CA LEU A 20 -39.51 2.62 48.52
C LEU A 20 -38.79 3.78 47.84
N MET A 21 -38.78 4.98 48.43
CA MET A 21 -38.03 6.12 47.89
C MET A 21 -36.53 5.86 47.87
N VAL A 22 -35.98 5.28 48.93
CA VAL A 22 -34.55 4.91 48.99
C VAL A 22 -34.24 3.83 47.97
N LEU A 23 -35.11 2.82 47.83
CA LEU A 23 -34.97 1.78 46.81
C LEU A 23 -34.99 2.38 45.40
N PHE A 24 -35.99 3.21 45.09
CA PHE A 24 -36.10 3.88 43.78
C PHE A 24 -34.91 4.78 43.50
N SER A 25 -34.49 5.60 44.46
CA SER A 25 -33.32 6.47 44.36
C SER A 25 -32.03 5.67 44.12
N SER A 26 -31.84 4.56 44.84
CA SER A 26 -30.67 3.70 44.64
C SER A 26 -30.67 3.03 43.25
N LEU A 27 -31.82 2.54 42.78
CA LEU A 27 -31.97 2.01 41.43
C LEU A 27 -31.70 3.08 40.36
N ASN A 28 -32.21 4.30 40.56
CA ASN A 28 -32.00 5.41 39.65
C ASN A 28 -30.52 5.82 39.57
N LEU A 29 -29.83 5.92 40.72
CA LEU A 29 -28.40 6.20 40.79
C LEU A 29 -27.56 5.11 40.09
N LEU A 30 -27.89 3.83 40.29
CA LEU A 30 -27.22 2.73 39.59
C LEU A 30 -27.45 2.81 38.08
N SER A 31 -28.68 3.10 37.65
CA SER A 31 -29.00 3.27 36.23
C SER A 31 -28.28 4.45 35.61
N LEU A 32 -28.22 5.60 36.32
CA LEU A 32 -27.55 6.80 35.85
C LEU A 32 -26.05 6.58 35.73
N ARG A 33 -25.42 5.92 36.72
CA ARG A 33 -24.00 5.55 36.67
C ARG A 33 -23.71 4.59 35.51
N ARG A 34 -24.58 3.60 35.26
CA ARG A 34 -24.44 2.70 34.10
C ARG A 34 -24.53 3.46 32.78
N ALA A 35 -25.51 4.36 32.66
CA ALA A 35 -25.68 5.18 31.46
C ALA A 35 -24.49 6.11 31.21
N GLN A 36 -23.97 6.77 32.27
CA GLN A 36 -22.77 7.62 32.19
C GLN A 36 -21.53 6.81 31.79
N ASN A 37 -21.31 5.65 32.40
CA ASN A 37 -20.18 4.78 32.06
C ASN A 37 -20.26 4.26 30.62
N ALA A 38 -21.47 3.88 30.16
CA ALA A 38 -21.68 3.44 28.79
C ALA A 38 -21.44 4.58 27.78
N PHE A 39 -21.90 5.79 28.10
CA PHE A 39 -21.67 6.97 27.27
C PHE A 39 -20.19 7.34 27.18
N GLN A 40 -19.48 7.35 28.32
CA GLN A 40 -18.05 7.61 28.35
C GLN A 40 -17.27 6.56 27.54
N ALA A 41 -17.60 5.27 27.72
CA ALA A 41 -16.99 4.20 26.95
C ALA A 41 -17.27 4.33 25.44
N ALA A 42 -18.44 4.81 25.04
CA ALA A 42 -18.75 5.06 23.63
C ALA A 42 -17.94 6.22 23.05
N ILE A 43 -17.75 7.31 23.82
CA ILE A 43 -16.88 8.43 23.43
C ILE A 43 -15.43 7.95 23.29
N ASP A 44 -14.90 7.25 24.30
CA ASP A 44 -13.50 6.79 24.29
C ASP A 44 -13.23 5.84 23.11
N ARG A 45 -14.20 4.97 22.77
CA ARG A 45 -14.15 4.14 21.57
C ARG A 45 -14.15 4.97 20.30
N GLY A 46 -15.05 5.94 20.17
CA GLY A 46 -15.15 6.82 19.01
C GLY A 46 -13.87 7.61 18.75
N VAL A 47 -13.29 8.20 19.80
CA VAL A 47 -11.99 8.92 19.74
C VAL A 47 -10.87 7.97 19.35
N THR A 48 -10.85 6.75 19.87
CA THR A 48 -9.83 5.76 19.50
C THR A 48 -9.94 5.35 18.03
N ILE A 49 -11.18 5.18 17.52
CA ILE A 49 -11.41 4.86 16.12
C ILE A 49 -10.93 6.00 15.21
N GLU A 50 -11.28 7.25 15.56
CA GLU A 50 -10.89 8.43 14.78
C GLU A 50 -9.37 8.61 14.73
N ARG A 51 -8.69 8.52 15.86
CA ARG A 51 -7.22 8.59 15.91
C ARG A 51 -6.56 7.52 15.03
N LYS A 52 -7.05 6.28 15.10
CA LYS A 52 -6.52 5.18 14.29
C LYS A 52 -6.82 5.34 12.80
N ALA A 53 -7.98 5.87 12.45
CA ALA A 53 -8.29 6.22 11.06
C ALA A 53 -7.32 7.29 10.54
N HIS A 54 -7.02 8.32 11.33
CA HIS A 54 -5.99 9.30 10.99
C HIS A 54 -4.59 8.69 10.86
N GLU A 55 -4.20 7.78 11.76
CA GLU A 55 -2.92 7.06 11.65
C GLU A 55 -2.84 6.21 10.37
N ILE A 56 -3.93 5.57 9.97
CA ILE A 56 -4.03 4.83 8.70
C ILE A 56 -3.81 5.76 7.50
N ASP A 57 -4.49 6.91 7.48
CA ASP A 57 -4.35 7.90 6.41
C ASP A 57 -2.92 8.44 6.32
N GLU A 58 -2.30 8.77 7.46
CA GLU A 58 -0.92 9.25 7.51
C GLU A 58 0.07 8.20 7.00
N ASN A 59 -0.09 6.94 7.42
CA ASN A 59 0.76 5.83 6.99
C ASN A 59 0.67 5.64 5.47
N LEU A 60 -0.54 5.69 4.90
CA LEU A 60 -0.73 5.60 3.46
C LEU A 60 -0.05 6.77 2.72
N LEU A 61 -0.20 8.00 3.21
CA LEU A 61 0.44 9.18 2.61
C LEU A 61 1.96 9.10 2.67
N ARG A 62 2.54 8.60 3.77
CA ARG A 62 3.99 8.39 3.89
C ARG A 62 4.47 7.28 2.96
N ALA A 63 3.73 6.17 2.85
CA ALA A 63 4.04 5.09 1.92
C ALA A 63 4.07 5.60 0.46
N ARG A 64 3.03 6.32 0.04
CA ARG A 64 2.94 6.90 -1.32
C ARG A 64 4.01 7.94 -1.61
N ARG A 65 4.39 8.74 -0.61
CA ARG A 65 5.49 9.71 -0.76
C ARG A 65 6.79 8.99 -1.02
N ASN A 66 7.11 7.99 -0.21
CA ASN A 66 8.31 7.18 -0.37
C ASN A 66 8.32 6.45 -1.72
N GLU A 67 7.21 5.84 -2.13
CA GLU A 67 7.05 5.24 -3.47
C GLU A 67 7.38 6.27 -4.58
N MET A 68 6.80 7.46 -4.50
CA MET A 68 7.03 8.51 -5.50
C MET A 68 8.49 8.98 -5.52
N ASP A 69 9.10 9.18 -4.34
CA ASP A 69 10.50 9.55 -4.21
C ASP A 69 11.41 8.48 -4.83
N PHE A 70 11.09 7.18 -4.66
CA PHE A 70 11.79 6.11 -5.36
C PHE A 70 11.72 6.29 -6.88
N PHE A 71 10.51 6.39 -7.45
CA PHE A 71 10.34 6.49 -8.91
C PHE A 71 11.02 7.71 -9.52
N LEU A 72 11.09 8.82 -8.79
CA LEU A 72 11.73 10.04 -9.25
C LEU A 72 13.27 9.99 -9.16
N ARG A 73 13.83 9.28 -8.19
CA ARG A 73 15.24 9.43 -7.80
C ARG A 73 16.12 8.22 -8.09
N TRP A 74 15.56 7.03 -8.29
CA TRP A 74 16.34 5.79 -8.39
C TRP A 74 17.37 5.80 -9.53
N HIS A 75 17.06 6.46 -10.65
CA HIS A 75 17.99 6.62 -11.77
C HIS A 75 19.26 7.41 -11.41
N GLY A 76 19.15 8.35 -10.48
CA GLY A 76 20.26 9.23 -10.05
C GLY A 76 21.02 8.68 -8.84
N GLU A 77 20.31 8.12 -7.86
CA GLU A 77 20.91 7.56 -6.64
C GLU A 77 21.46 6.15 -6.82
N GLY A 78 20.99 5.43 -7.85
CA GLY A 78 21.22 4.01 -8.04
C GLY A 78 20.14 3.17 -7.37
N PHE A 79 19.78 2.07 -8.03
CA PHE A 79 18.63 1.24 -7.65
C PHE A 79 18.70 0.78 -6.19
N GLN A 80 19.82 0.20 -5.75
CA GLN A 80 19.96 -0.37 -4.41
C GLN A 80 19.87 0.69 -3.31
N ALA A 81 20.51 1.85 -3.50
CA ALA A 81 20.46 2.95 -2.54
C ALA A 81 19.04 3.52 -2.45
N ALA A 82 18.39 3.78 -3.59
CA ALA A 82 17.02 4.27 -3.62
C ALA A 82 16.03 3.25 -3.03
N HIS A 83 16.21 1.95 -3.30
CA HIS A 83 15.38 0.90 -2.72
C HIS A 83 15.47 0.91 -1.18
N GLN A 84 16.68 1.04 -0.63
CA GLN A 84 16.89 1.15 0.82
C GLN A 84 16.31 2.44 1.40
N HIS A 85 16.50 3.58 0.72
CA HIS A 85 16.06 4.89 1.20
C HIS A 85 14.55 5.09 1.15
N TYR A 86 13.86 4.44 0.21
CA TYR A 86 12.47 4.79 -0.11
C TYR A 86 11.53 3.57 -0.08
N ILE A 87 11.86 2.48 -0.76
CA ILE A 87 10.96 1.32 -0.81
C ILE A 87 10.86 0.63 0.56
N LEU A 88 11.98 0.41 1.26
CA LEU A 88 11.93 -0.20 2.59
C LEU A 88 11.08 0.64 3.58
N PRO A 89 11.23 1.97 3.68
CA PRO A 89 10.30 2.80 4.45
C PRO A 89 8.85 2.72 3.99
N ALA A 90 8.57 2.69 2.68
CA ALA A 90 7.20 2.54 2.18
C ALA A 90 6.53 1.26 2.70
N ILE A 91 7.25 0.12 2.63
CA ILE A 91 6.80 -1.17 3.17
C ILE A 91 6.56 -1.12 4.68
N VAL A 92 7.41 -0.42 5.44
CA VAL A 92 7.24 -0.26 6.89
C VAL A 92 5.94 0.49 7.20
N GLU A 93 5.63 1.56 6.45
CA GLU A 93 4.38 2.31 6.67
C GLU A 93 3.14 1.49 6.28
N LEU A 94 3.19 0.69 5.22
CA LEU A 94 2.11 -0.26 4.88
C LEU A 94 1.93 -1.33 5.96
N THR A 95 3.02 -1.83 6.53
CA THR A 95 2.97 -2.78 7.65
C THR A 95 2.29 -2.17 8.87
N ARG A 96 2.62 -0.92 9.22
CA ARG A 96 1.98 -0.17 10.31
C ARG A 96 0.50 0.05 10.02
N MET A 97 0.14 0.46 8.81
CA MET A 97 -1.26 0.61 8.38
C MET A 97 -2.06 -0.67 8.63
N ARG A 98 -1.53 -1.85 8.24
CA ARG A 98 -2.18 -3.14 8.48
C ARG A 98 -2.31 -3.49 9.97
N GLN A 99 -1.35 -3.11 10.80
CA GLN A 99 -1.44 -3.27 12.25
C GLN A 99 -2.56 -2.40 12.83
N GLU A 100 -2.69 -1.15 12.38
CA GLU A 100 -3.77 -0.27 12.81
C GLU A 100 -5.15 -0.78 12.38
N ILE A 101 -5.29 -1.24 11.13
CA ILE A 101 -6.52 -1.88 10.63
C ILE A 101 -6.91 -3.09 11.50
N LYS A 102 -5.94 -3.96 11.83
CA LYS A 102 -6.19 -5.11 12.73
C LYS A 102 -6.64 -4.68 14.12
N SER A 103 -6.06 -3.60 14.65
CA SER A 103 -6.41 -3.07 15.97
C SER A 103 -7.79 -2.40 16.02
N LEU A 104 -8.33 -1.95 14.88
CA LEU A 104 -9.69 -1.41 14.76
C LEU A 104 -10.76 -2.49 14.80
N LYS A 105 -10.47 -3.72 14.34
CA LYS A 105 -11.43 -4.84 14.29
C LYS A 105 -12.23 -5.06 15.59
N PRO A 106 -11.62 -5.15 16.79
CA PRO A 106 -12.38 -5.32 18.03
C PRO A 106 -13.25 -4.11 18.41
N LEU A 107 -12.90 -2.91 17.94
CA LEU A 107 -13.62 -1.67 18.27
C LEU A 107 -14.90 -1.50 17.46
N VAL A 108 -14.96 -2.11 16.27
CA VAL A 108 -16.13 -2.08 15.38
C VAL A 108 -16.97 -3.37 15.46
N ALA A 109 -16.64 -4.27 16.40
CA ALA A 109 -17.29 -5.56 16.53
C ALA A 109 -18.82 -5.40 16.71
N GLY A 110 -19.58 -6.10 15.87
CA GLY A 110 -21.04 -6.03 15.82
C GLY A 110 -21.59 -5.03 14.80
N ASP A 111 -20.76 -4.16 14.21
CA ASP A 111 -21.11 -3.39 13.02
C ASP A 111 -20.60 -4.13 11.76
N ARG A 112 -21.47 -4.95 11.19
CA ARG A 112 -21.16 -5.75 9.98
C ARG A 112 -20.67 -4.92 8.80
N ARG A 113 -21.11 -3.66 8.68
CA ARG A 113 -20.69 -2.79 7.58
C ARG A 113 -19.25 -2.37 7.79
N LEU A 114 -18.90 -1.91 9.00
CA LEU A 114 -17.55 -1.50 9.33
C LEU A 114 -16.57 -2.67 9.32
N GLU A 115 -16.98 -3.85 9.82
CA GLU A 115 -16.18 -5.08 9.74
C GLU A 115 -15.80 -5.39 8.29
N LYS A 116 -16.76 -5.40 7.37
CA LYS A 116 -16.50 -5.62 5.93
C LYS A 116 -15.61 -4.54 5.31
N MET A 117 -15.78 -3.28 5.71
CA MET A 117 -14.92 -2.18 5.23
C MET A 117 -13.47 -2.37 5.67
N LEU A 118 -13.23 -2.80 6.92
CA LEU A 118 -11.87 -3.08 7.41
C LEU A 118 -11.24 -4.30 6.74
N GLU A 119 -12.04 -5.34 6.44
CA GLU A 119 -11.57 -6.49 5.65
C GLU A 119 -11.11 -6.06 4.25
N GLN A 120 -11.96 -5.32 3.53
CA GLN A 120 -11.60 -4.81 2.21
C GLN A 120 -10.36 -3.89 2.25
N LEU A 121 -10.22 -3.09 3.31
CA LEU A 121 -9.06 -2.23 3.48
C LEU A 121 -7.78 -3.03 3.71
N ASP A 122 -7.79 -4.07 4.57
CA ASP A 122 -6.62 -4.95 4.77
C ASP A 122 -6.24 -5.68 3.48
N GLU A 123 -7.23 -6.18 2.73
CA GLU A 123 -7.02 -6.80 1.42
C GLU A 123 -6.38 -5.82 0.42
N ASN A 124 -6.96 -4.62 0.28
CA ASN A 124 -6.45 -3.60 -0.64
C ASN A 124 -5.04 -3.16 -0.28
N THR A 125 -4.73 -3.01 1.01
CA THR A 125 -3.37 -2.68 1.47
C THR A 125 -2.38 -3.81 1.15
N ALA A 126 -2.79 -5.08 1.30
CA ALA A 126 -1.95 -6.22 0.94
C ALA A 126 -1.71 -6.33 -0.56
N THR A 127 -2.74 -6.10 -1.38
CA THR A 127 -2.61 -6.03 -2.85
C THR A 127 -1.68 -4.90 -3.24
N TYR A 128 -1.86 -3.70 -2.68
CA TYR A 128 -1.00 -2.55 -2.97
C TYR A 128 0.48 -2.83 -2.63
N GLU A 129 0.78 -3.44 -1.48
CA GLU A 129 2.14 -3.84 -1.13
C GLU A 129 2.73 -4.83 -2.16
N THR A 130 1.93 -5.81 -2.57
CA THR A 130 2.34 -6.83 -3.55
C THR A 130 2.65 -6.22 -4.91
N GLU A 131 1.77 -5.36 -5.42
CA GLU A 131 1.95 -4.68 -6.71
C GLU A 131 3.14 -3.71 -6.67
N LEU A 132 3.33 -2.98 -5.57
CA LEU A 132 4.50 -2.11 -5.39
C LEU A 132 5.81 -2.92 -5.51
N ARG A 133 5.90 -4.05 -4.82
CA ARG A 133 7.08 -4.94 -4.92
C ARG A 133 7.27 -5.46 -6.33
N ALA A 134 6.21 -5.92 -6.99
CA ALA A 134 6.28 -6.41 -8.36
C ALA A 134 6.80 -5.34 -9.33
N VAL A 135 6.33 -4.09 -9.21
CA VAL A 135 6.83 -2.99 -10.03
C VAL A 135 8.30 -2.69 -9.76
N VAL A 136 8.70 -2.66 -8.48
CA VAL A 136 10.10 -2.44 -8.08
C VAL A 136 11.02 -3.53 -8.64
N ASP A 137 10.62 -4.80 -8.54
CA ASP A 137 11.37 -5.95 -9.07
C ASP A 137 11.47 -5.88 -10.62
N LEU A 138 10.39 -5.48 -11.29
CA LEU A 138 10.39 -5.28 -12.75
C LEU A 138 11.32 -4.14 -13.17
N LEU A 139 11.40 -3.06 -12.39
CA LEU A 139 12.33 -1.96 -12.63
C LEU A 139 13.78 -2.40 -12.41
N GLU A 140 14.07 -3.19 -11.37
CA GLU A 140 15.40 -3.76 -11.15
C GLU A 140 15.83 -4.61 -12.34
N ARG A 141 14.94 -5.51 -12.76
CA ARG A 141 15.21 -6.45 -13.85
C ARG A 141 15.39 -5.74 -15.18
N ARG A 142 14.55 -4.73 -15.47
CA ARG A 142 14.76 -3.85 -16.64
C ARG A 142 16.14 -3.20 -16.57
N GLY A 143 16.50 -2.69 -15.40
CA GLY A 143 17.74 -1.98 -15.17
C GLY A 143 17.73 -0.56 -15.77
N PHE A 144 18.89 0.10 -15.68
CA PHE A 144 19.11 1.43 -16.24
C PHE A 144 20.57 1.62 -16.63
N LYS A 145 20.80 2.13 -17.84
CA LYS A 145 22.11 2.32 -18.48
C LYS A 145 22.93 1.03 -18.59
N ASP A 146 23.68 0.72 -17.55
CA ASP A 146 24.69 -0.35 -17.55
C ASP A 146 24.28 -1.52 -16.65
N THR A 147 23.04 -1.51 -16.14
CA THR A 147 22.49 -2.56 -15.27
C THR A 147 21.28 -3.25 -15.91
N GLY A 148 20.97 -4.45 -15.42
CA GLY A 148 19.82 -5.24 -15.86
C GLY A 148 19.80 -5.54 -17.37
N LEU A 149 18.61 -5.78 -17.89
CA LEU A 149 18.40 -6.08 -19.31
C LEU A 149 18.84 -4.94 -20.24
N GLU A 150 18.72 -3.68 -19.80
CA GLU A 150 19.22 -2.53 -20.56
C GLU A 150 20.75 -2.57 -20.75
N GLY A 151 21.49 -2.86 -19.67
CA GLY A 151 22.95 -3.01 -19.72
C GLY A 151 23.42 -4.21 -20.54
N GLU A 152 22.72 -5.34 -20.43
CA GLU A 152 22.98 -6.54 -21.24
C GLU A 152 22.77 -6.25 -22.73
N PHE A 153 21.66 -5.59 -23.10
CA PHE A 153 21.40 -5.19 -24.48
C PHE A 153 22.48 -4.24 -25.01
N ARG A 154 22.87 -3.24 -24.21
CA ARG A 154 23.93 -2.29 -24.57
C ARG A 154 25.26 -3.01 -24.81
N THR A 155 25.61 -3.97 -23.97
CA THR A 155 26.83 -4.77 -24.12
C THR A 155 26.79 -5.62 -25.38
N ALA A 156 25.66 -6.29 -25.66
CA ALA A 156 25.49 -7.07 -26.88
C ALA A 156 25.64 -6.21 -28.14
N VAL A 157 25.05 -5.01 -28.16
CA VAL A 157 25.19 -4.08 -29.28
C VAL A 157 26.64 -3.62 -29.45
N HIS A 158 27.35 -3.27 -28.37
CA HIS A 158 28.77 -2.89 -28.45
C HIS A 158 29.66 -4.01 -29.01
N THR A 159 29.35 -5.26 -28.68
CA THR A 159 30.06 -6.41 -29.24
C THR A 159 29.84 -6.51 -30.75
N VAL A 160 28.59 -6.39 -31.21
CA VAL A 160 28.27 -6.41 -32.64
C VAL A 160 28.89 -5.23 -33.39
N GLU A 161 28.82 -4.01 -32.81
CA GLU A 161 29.45 -2.81 -33.38
C GLU A 161 30.96 -3.01 -33.56
N ARG A 162 31.64 -3.63 -32.60
CA ARG A 162 33.09 -3.91 -32.69
C ARG A 162 33.41 -4.88 -33.81
N SER A 163 32.66 -5.98 -33.95
CA SER A 163 32.87 -6.94 -35.03
C SER A 163 32.76 -6.28 -36.41
N PHE A 164 31.77 -5.40 -36.60
CA PHE A 164 31.61 -4.68 -37.87
C PHE A 164 32.75 -3.69 -38.17
N GLN A 165 33.38 -3.13 -37.13
CA GLN A 165 34.53 -2.24 -37.29
C GLN A 165 35.82 -3.00 -37.62
N GLU A 166 36.00 -4.19 -37.07
CA GLU A 166 37.18 -5.02 -37.28
C GLU A 166 37.22 -5.63 -38.70
N GLU A 167 36.08 -6.05 -39.23
CA GLU A 167 36.00 -6.68 -40.56
C GLU A 167 35.92 -5.66 -41.73
N GLY A 168 35.34 -4.48 -41.48
CA GLY A 168 35.22 -3.41 -42.47
C GLY A 168 34.22 -3.70 -43.60
N GLY A 169 33.69 -2.65 -44.25
CA GLY A 169 32.86 -2.80 -45.45
C GLY A 169 31.37 -3.15 -45.24
N HIS A 170 30.85 -3.07 -44.01
CA HIS A 170 29.47 -3.45 -43.67
C HIS A 170 28.51 -2.28 -43.37
N GLU A 171 28.52 -1.24 -44.21
CA GLU A 171 27.70 -0.03 -43.99
C GLU A 171 26.20 -0.33 -43.83
N ALA A 172 25.66 -1.27 -44.61
CA ALA A 172 24.26 -1.68 -44.51
C ALA A 172 23.91 -2.30 -43.15
N LEU A 173 24.78 -3.14 -42.58
CA LEU A 173 24.58 -3.73 -41.26
C LEU A 173 24.65 -2.67 -40.16
N GLN A 174 25.55 -1.70 -40.29
CA GLN A 174 25.66 -0.57 -39.36
C GLN A 174 24.38 0.28 -39.36
N VAL A 175 23.80 0.56 -40.54
CA VAL A 175 22.53 1.29 -40.64
C VAL A 175 21.40 0.54 -39.91
N THR A 176 21.26 -0.76 -40.15
CA THR A 176 20.23 -1.59 -39.48
C THR A 176 20.45 -1.63 -37.96
N LEU A 177 21.70 -1.72 -37.50
CA LEU A 177 22.03 -1.68 -36.07
C LEU A 177 21.69 -0.33 -35.42
N LEU A 178 21.96 0.79 -36.11
CA LEU A 178 21.56 2.12 -35.65
C LEU A 178 20.03 2.29 -35.59
N GLN A 179 19.29 1.68 -36.53
CA GLN A 179 17.83 1.63 -36.47
C GLN A 179 17.33 0.81 -35.29
N LEU A 180 17.94 -0.36 -35.02
CA LEU A 180 17.64 -1.18 -33.85
C LEU A 180 17.83 -0.38 -32.55
N ARG A 181 18.97 0.30 -32.42
CA ARG A 181 19.28 1.20 -31.30
C ARG A 181 18.28 2.35 -31.15
N ARG A 182 17.79 2.89 -32.27
CA ARG A 182 16.78 3.95 -32.25
C ARG A 182 15.45 3.45 -31.68
N HIS A 183 14.98 2.29 -32.14
CA HIS A 183 13.74 1.68 -31.64
C HIS A 183 13.84 1.30 -30.15
N GLU A 184 14.98 0.77 -29.71
CA GLU A 184 15.26 0.51 -28.30
C GLU A 184 15.14 1.79 -27.47
N LYS A 185 15.82 2.88 -27.88
CA LYS A 185 15.75 4.16 -27.17
C LYS A 185 14.35 4.75 -27.13
N ASP A 186 13.59 4.66 -28.21
CA ASP A 186 12.21 5.12 -28.26
C ASP A 186 11.31 4.30 -27.30
N TYR A 187 11.53 2.98 -27.22
CA TYR A 187 10.86 2.13 -26.22
C TYR A 187 11.21 2.56 -24.79
N LEU A 188 12.49 2.76 -24.47
CA LEU A 188 12.92 3.12 -23.12
C LEU A 188 12.38 4.48 -22.66
N LEU A 189 12.17 5.40 -23.61
CA LEU A 189 11.62 6.75 -23.35
C LEU A 189 10.10 6.74 -23.20
N ARG A 190 9.39 5.93 -24.00
CA ARG A 190 7.92 6.04 -24.14
C ARG A 190 7.15 4.85 -23.58
N GLY A 191 7.77 3.68 -23.47
CA GLY A 191 7.16 2.45 -22.97
C GLY A 191 6.07 1.86 -23.89
N GLU A 192 5.99 2.27 -25.16
CA GLU A 192 4.94 1.83 -26.08
C GLU A 192 5.29 0.50 -26.78
N ASP A 193 4.32 -0.41 -26.87
CA ASP A 193 4.46 -1.74 -27.48
C ASP A 193 4.88 -1.70 -28.97
N THR A 194 4.54 -0.62 -29.68
CA THR A 194 4.98 -0.42 -31.07
C THR A 194 6.50 -0.49 -31.21
N TYR A 195 7.24 0.10 -30.27
CA TYR A 195 8.71 0.10 -30.31
C TYR A 195 9.30 -1.26 -29.95
N VAL A 196 8.62 -2.06 -29.12
CA VAL A 196 9.01 -3.46 -28.87
C VAL A 196 8.94 -4.26 -30.17
N LYS A 197 7.81 -4.15 -30.90
CA LYS A 197 7.63 -4.83 -32.19
C LYS A 197 8.68 -4.40 -33.22
N GLN A 198 8.95 -3.10 -33.32
CA GLN A 198 9.98 -2.56 -34.23
C GLN A 198 11.39 -3.04 -33.85
N THR A 199 11.72 -3.05 -32.56
CA THR A 199 13.02 -3.55 -32.06
C THR A 199 13.19 -5.02 -32.42
N ILE A 200 12.18 -5.86 -32.15
CA ILE A 200 12.23 -7.30 -32.47
C ILE A 200 12.35 -7.53 -33.97
N HIS A 201 11.55 -6.82 -34.78
CA HIS A 201 11.61 -6.94 -36.24
C HIS A 201 12.99 -6.54 -36.78
N THR A 202 13.53 -5.40 -36.34
CA THR A 202 14.84 -4.91 -36.81
C THR A 202 15.97 -5.83 -36.36
N ALA A 203 15.87 -6.44 -35.17
CA ALA A 203 16.84 -7.44 -34.71
C ALA A 203 16.81 -8.71 -35.59
N GLN A 204 15.62 -9.14 -36.03
CA GLN A 204 15.47 -10.26 -36.97
C GLN A 204 16.01 -9.92 -38.36
N ASP A 205 15.81 -8.69 -38.83
CA ASP A 205 16.38 -8.20 -40.09
C ASP A 205 17.90 -8.17 -40.03
N LEU A 206 18.47 -7.60 -38.97
CA LEU A 206 19.91 -7.56 -38.75
C LEU A 206 20.48 -8.98 -38.75
N LYS A 207 19.85 -9.91 -38.01
CA LYS A 207 20.28 -11.32 -37.99
C LYS A 207 20.29 -11.94 -39.39
N ARG A 208 19.24 -11.70 -40.20
CA ARG A 208 19.15 -12.20 -41.58
C ARG A 208 20.25 -11.61 -42.46
N GLN A 209 20.53 -10.31 -42.33
CA GLN A 209 21.59 -9.65 -43.09
C GLN A 209 22.98 -10.16 -42.70
N ILE A 210 23.23 -10.41 -41.40
CA ILE A 210 24.48 -11.02 -40.93
C ILE A 210 24.63 -12.40 -41.55
N THR A 211 23.62 -13.27 -41.51
CA THR A 211 23.73 -14.63 -42.10
C THR A 211 23.90 -14.63 -43.63
N ALA A 212 23.49 -13.56 -44.31
CA ALA A 212 23.63 -13.42 -45.76
C ALA A 212 24.92 -12.71 -46.18
N SER A 213 25.57 -12.02 -45.25
CA SER A 213 26.92 -11.47 -45.42
C SER A 213 27.87 -12.56 -44.93
N ASP A 214 29.02 -12.81 -45.57
CA ASP A 214 29.96 -13.86 -45.12
C ASP A 214 30.73 -13.46 -43.83
N LEU A 215 30.01 -12.94 -42.83
CA LEU A 215 30.40 -12.56 -41.46
C LEU A 215 30.17 -13.74 -40.50
#